data_AF-A0ABD3AQY8-F1
#
_entry.id   AF-A0ABD3AQY8-F1
#
_cell.length_a   1.000
_cell.length_b   1.000
_cell.length_c   1.000
_cell.angle_alpha   90.00
_cell.angle_beta   90.00
_cell.angle_gamma   90.00
#
_symmetry.space_group_name_H-M   'P 1'
#
loop_
_entity.id
_entity.type
_entity.pdbx_description
1 polymer ?
#
loop_
_entity_poly.entity_id
_entity_poly.type
_entity_poly.pdbx_seq_one_letter_code
_entity_poly.pdbx_strand_id
1 'polypeptide(L)'
;MLLSKVEEEEEEHQQLVTPWEVSARERIDYNKLINQFGRQRLEQSSIDSLQRLTKCPRHVFLRRGIFFAHSDFNAILGAYERGEQFYLYTGCGPFSNSSHLGHLLPFLFTKYLQDAFKIPLVIQLSEDEKCIWKGLSVDQSESYARENAKNIIACGLDVSRVNLRCLIPWAIDQDPYFRIARDIAPRSGYNKPSLIESTFPPDLKE
;
A
#
# COMPACT_ATOMS: atom_id res chain seq x y z
N MET A 1 6.22 25.45 33.32
CA MET A 1 4.86 24.92 33.61
C MET A 1 3.97 24.80 32.38
N LEU A 2 4.07 25.69 31.38
CA LEU A 2 3.39 25.50 30.08
C LEU A 2 4.15 24.54 29.14
N LEU A 3 5.49 24.60 29.10
CA LEU A 3 6.32 23.68 28.30
C LEU A 3 6.18 22.21 28.72
N SER A 4 6.12 21.94 30.02
CA SER A 4 5.98 20.58 30.56
C SER A 4 4.62 19.93 30.26
N LYS A 5 3.54 20.73 30.18
CA LYS A 5 2.21 20.24 29.83
C LYS A 5 2.08 19.87 28.35
N VAL A 6 2.77 20.61 27.48
CA VAL A 6 2.79 20.32 26.03
C VAL A 6 3.61 19.06 25.75
N GLU A 7 4.74 18.87 26.45
CA GLU A 7 5.54 17.64 26.35
C GLU A 7 4.80 16.43 26.93
N GLU A 8 4.08 16.59 28.06
CA GLU A 8 3.24 15.52 28.64
C GLU A 8 2.04 15.15 27.74
N GLU A 9 1.37 16.13 27.10
CA GLU A 9 0.28 15.87 26.13
C GLU A 9 0.80 15.22 24.82
N GLU A 10 2.03 15.55 24.37
CA GLU A 10 2.65 14.92 23.20
C GLU A 10 3.05 13.46 23.44
N GLU A 11 3.50 13.12 24.65
CA GLU A 11 3.73 11.72 25.06
C GLU A 11 2.42 10.94 25.20
N GLU A 12 1.31 11.60 25.59
CA GLU A 12 0.02 10.94 25.83
C GLU A 12 -0.65 10.40 24.55
N HIS A 13 -0.28 10.93 23.38
CA HIS A 13 -0.80 10.55 22.06
C HIS A 13 0.24 9.97 21.09
N GLN A 14 1.30 9.33 21.61
CA GLN A 14 2.25 8.61 20.76
C GLN A 14 1.61 7.36 20.13
N GLN A 15 1.58 7.34 18.79
CA GLN A 15 1.31 6.16 17.99
C GLN A 15 2.61 5.77 17.27
N LEU A 16 2.91 4.48 17.22
CA LEU A 16 4.05 3.91 16.51
C LEU A 16 3.54 3.12 15.32
N VAL A 17 3.94 3.52 14.11
CA VAL A 17 3.58 2.82 12.87
C VAL A 17 4.86 2.63 12.06
N THR A 18 5.28 1.37 11.96
CA THR A 18 6.46 0.91 11.22
C THR A 18 6.12 -0.37 10.46
N PRO A 19 6.96 -0.83 9.51
CA PRO A 19 6.73 -2.09 8.81
C PRO A 19 6.62 -3.34 9.69
N TRP A 20 7.05 -3.26 10.96
CA TRP A 20 7.11 -4.39 11.88
C TRP A 20 6.18 -4.25 13.08
N GLU A 21 5.82 -3.01 13.44
CA GLU A 21 5.02 -2.71 14.62
C GLU A 21 4.03 -1.59 14.34
N VAL A 22 2.78 -1.83 14.71
CA VAL A 22 1.69 -0.86 14.70
C VAL A 22 1.07 -0.85 16.09
N SER A 23 1.24 0.23 16.84
CA SER A 23 0.71 0.37 18.20
C SER A 23 0.22 1.80 18.47
N ALA A 24 -0.87 1.91 19.21
CA ALA A 24 -1.46 3.17 19.65
C ALA A 24 -2.18 2.95 20.99
N ARG A 25 -2.18 3.94 21.89
CA ARG A 25 -2.91 3.84 23.17
C ARG A 25 -4.41 3.62 23.00
N GLU A 26 -5.02 4.26 21.98
CA GLU A 26 -6.43 4.12 21.67
C GLU A 26 -6.66 3.63 20.24
N ARG A 27 -6.98 4.55 19.33
CA ARG A 27 -7.14 4.29 17.89
C ARG A 27 -6.04 5.05 17.16
N ILE A 28 -5.65 4.51 16.01
CA ILE A 28 -4.70 5.16 15.12
C ILE A 28 -5.35 6.43 14.57
N ASP A 29 -4.67 7.56 14.76
CA ASP A 29 -5.00 8.83 14.12
C ASP A 29 -4.36 8.87 12.73
N TYR A 30 -5.18 8.55 11.74
CA TYR A 30 -4.79 8.56 10.33
C TYR A 30 -4.48 9.95 9.79
N ASN A 31 -5.03 11.04 10.36
CA ASN A 31 -4.69 12.40 9.93
C ASN A 31 -3.28 12.78 10.41
N LYS A 32 -2.92 12.35 11.64
CA LYS A 32 -1.54 12.48 12.13
C LYS A 32 -0.55 11.72 11.25
N LEU A 33 -0.91 10.51 10.79
CA LEU A 33 -0.07 9.74 9.86
C LEU A 33 0.14 10.42 8.50
N ILE A 34 -0.89 11.05 7.93
CA ILE A 34 -0.75 11.83 6.68
C ILE A 34 0.34 12.88 6.82
N ASN A 35 0.34 13.62 7.92
CA ASN A 35 1.33 14.65 8.19
C ASN A 35 2.73 14.06 8.47
N GLN A 36 2.80 13.02 9.31
CA GLN A 36 4.07 12.37 9.67
C GLN A 36 4.79 11.76 8.47
N PHE A 37 4.06 11.14 7.54
CA PHE A 37 4.64 10.55 6.34
C PHE A 37 4.70 11.52 5.15
N GLY A 38 4.15 12.74 5.27
CA GLY A 38 4.13 13.72 4.18
C GLY A 38 3.30 13.25 2.99
N ARG A 39 2.11 12.72 3.26
CA ARG A 39 1.17 12.20 2.26
C ARG A 39 0.08 13.22 1.95
N GLN A 40 -0.63 13.01 0.85
CA GLN A 40 -1.84 13.78 0.51
C GLN A 40 -3.08 12.98 0.88
N ARG A 41 -4.09 13.65 1.42
CA ARG A 41 -5.41 13.03 1.63
C ARG A 41 -6.01 12.65 0.28
N LEU A 42 -6.64 11.49 0.21
CA LEU A 42 -7.40 11.09 -0.96
C LEU A 42 -8.76 11.81 -0.96
N GLU A 43 -8.79 12.94 -1.66
CA GLU A 43 -9.97 13.80 -1.76
C GLU A 43 -11.05 13.23 -2.66
N GLN A 44 -12.30 13.68 -2.43
CA GLN A 44 -13.45 13.26 -3.22
C GLN A 44 -13.27 13.57 -4.72
N SER A 45 -12.59 14.68 -5.05
CA SER A 45 -12.29 15.07 -6.43
C SER A 45 -11.40 14.06 -7.16
N SER A 46 -10.45 13.44 -6.48
CA SER A 46 -9.57 12.41 -7.05
C SER A 46 -10.34 11.11 -7.28
N ILE A 47 -11.23 10.74 -6.35
CA ILE A 47 -12.11 9.58 -6.47
C ILE A 47 -13.11 9.77 -7.62
N ASP A 48 -13.67 10.97 -7.77
CA ASP A 48 -14.59 11.33 -8.85
C ASP A 48 -13.87 11.27 -10.21
N SER A 49 -12.64 11.77 -10.26
CA SER A 49 -11.80 11.71 -11.46
C SER A 49 -11.46 10.28 -11.86
N LEU A 50 -11.12 9.41 -10.89
CA LEU A 50 -10.91 7.98 -11.15
C LEU A 50 -12.14 7.33 -11.78
N GLN A 51 -13.32 7.55 -11.20
CA GLN A 51 -14.58 7.01 -11.75
C GLN A 51 -14.87 7.54 -13.15
N ARG A 52 -14.69 8.85 -13.37
CA ARG A 52 -14.92 9.49 -14.68
C ARG A 52 -14.01 8.90 -15.76
N LEU A 53 -12.72 8.76 -15.45
CA LEU A 53 -11.69 8.32 -16.40
C LEU A 53 -11.81 6.83 -16.73
N THR A 54 -12.04 5.99 -15.72
CA THR A 54 -12.11 4.52 -15.90
C THR A 54 -13.50 4.04 -16.29
N LYS A 55 -14.54 4.87 -16.10
CA LYS A 55 -15.96 4.49 -16.21
C LYS A 55 -16.36 3.33 -15.30
N CYS A 56 -15.55 3.02 -14.29
CA CYS A 56 -15.83 1.99 -13.30
C CYS A 56 -16.45 2.60 -12.04
N PRO A 57 -17.44 1.94 -11.41
CA PRO A 57 -17.98 2.38 -10.13
C PRO A 57 -16.87 2.51 -9.07
N ARG A 58 -17.02 3.47 -8.15
CA ARG A 58 -16.08 3.64 -7.03
C ARG A 58 -16.01 2.37 -6.20
N HIS A 59 -14.82 1.87 -5.89
CA HIS A 59 -14.66 0.72 -5.01
C HIS A 59 -15.23 1.00 -3.60
N VAL A 60 -15.71 -0.02 -2.89
CA VAL A 60 -16.24 0.13 -1.52
C VAL A 60 -15.18 0.68 -0.55
N PHE A 61 -13.92 0.34 -0.78
CA PHE A 61 -12.81 0.83 0.05
C PHE A 61 -12.55 2.34 -0.14
N LEU A 62 -12.83 2.90 -1.31
CA LEU A 62 -12.77 4.34 -1.53
C LEU A 62 -13.96 5.04 -0.84
N ARG A 63 -15.16 4.49 -1.01
CA ARG A 63 -16.39 5.06 -0.40
C ARG A 63 -16.37 5.09 1.12
N ARG A 64 -15.66 4.13 1.73
CA ARG A 64 -15.56 4.00 3.19
C ARG A 64 -14.28 4.61 3.78
N GLY A 65 -13.44 5.24 2.96
CA GLY A 65 -12.18 5.83 3.42
C GLY A 65 -11.19 4.81 3.97
N ILE A 66 -11.23 3.57 3.48
CA ILE A 66 -10.26 2.52 3.82
C ILE A 66 -8.93 2.80 3.11
N PHE A 67 -8.98 3.16 1.82
CA PHE A 67 -7.86 3.83 1.16
C PHE A 67 -8.09 5.32 1.28
N PHE A 68 -7.19 6.02 1.97
CA PHE A 68 -7.47 7.36 2.50
C PHE A 68 -6.38 8.40 2.21
N ALA A 69 -5.19 7.95 1.83
CA ALA A 69 -4.05 8.79 1.51
C ALA A 69 -3.33 8.32 0.24
N HIS A 70 -2.57 9.21 -0.37
CA HIS A 70 -1.78 8.90 -1.56
C HIS A 70 -0.53 9.78 -1.69
N SER A 71 0.37 9.35 -2.59
CA SER A 71 1.45 10.17 -3.15
C SER A 71 1.33 10.17 -4.67
N ASP A 72 1.19 11.36 -5.28
CA ASP A 72 1.15 11.56 -6.74
C ASP A 72 0.02 10.83 -7.50
N PHE A 73 -1.06 10.39 -6.82
CA PHE A 73 -2.18 9.75 -7.49
C PHE A 73 -2.84 10.63 -8.57
N ASN A 74 -2.95 11.95 -8.33
CA ASN A 74 -3.44 12.89 -9.33
C ASN A 74 -2.55 12.95 -10.59
N ALA A 75 -1.24 12.70 -10.45
CA ALA A 75 -0.34 12.61 -11.60
C ALA A 75 -0.60 11.36 -12.44
N ILE A 76 -0.92 10.23 -11.79
CA ILE A 76 -1.37 9.00 -12.49
C ILE A 76 -2.68 9.25 -13.24
N LEU A 77 -3.67 9.88 -12.60
CA LEU A 77 -4.94 10.22 -13.25
C LEU A 77 -4.71 11.12 -14.47
N GLY A 78 -3.87 12.15 -14.34
CA GLY A 78 -3.52 13.01 -15.46
C GLY A 78 -2.75 12.29 -16.57
N ALA A 79 -1.83 11.38 -16.23
CA ALA A 79 -1.10 10.57 -17.20
C ALA A 79 -2.05 9.64 -17.97
N TYR A 80 -2.97 8.98 -17.26
CA TYR A 80 -3.99 8.13 -17.87
C TYR A 80 -4.92 8.92 -18.80
N GLU A 81 -5.35 10.11 -18.39
CA GLU A 81 -6.17 11.01 -19.22
C GLU A 81 -5.45 11.41 -20.52
N ARG A 82 -4.12 11.52 -20.50
CA ARG A 82 -3.27 11.77 -21.69
C ARG A 82 -2.95 10.50 -22.50
N GLY A 83 -3.44 9.33 -22.10
CA GLY A 83 -3.15 8.05 -22.77
C GLY A 83 -1.76 7.49 -22.49
N GLU A 84 -1.05 8.01 -21.48
CA GLU A 84 0.25 7.50 -21.07
C GLU A 84 0.10 6.16 -20.35
N GLN A 85 1.01 5.23 -20.65
CA GLN A 85 0.98 3.86 -20.14
C GLN A 85 1.66 3.78 -18.76
N PHE A 86 1.05 3.00 -17.86
CA PHE A 86 1.58 2.70 -16.52
C PHE A 86 1.18 1.27 -16.11
N TYR A 87 1.73 0.76 -15.01
CA TYR A 87 1.54 -0.56 -14.45
C TYR A 87 1.38 -0.47 -12.92
N LEU A 88 0.78 -1.49 -12.33
CA LEU A 88 0.66 -1.65 -10.89
C LEU A 88 1.82 -2.46 -10.34
N TYR A 89 2.23 -2.18 -9.11
CA TYR A 89 3.17 -2.99 -8.37
C TYR A 89 2.66 -3.17 -6.94
N THR A 90 2.62 -4.37 -6.42
CA THR A 90 2.40 -4.60 -4.98
C THR A 90 3.28 -5.76 -4.54
N GLY A 91 3.15 -6.23 -3.30
CA GLY A 91 3.96 -7.32 -2.81
C GLY A 91 3.41 -7.99 -1.57
N CYS A 92 4.05 -9.09 -1.21
CA CYS A 92 3.75 -9.87 -0.02
C CYS A 92 5.03 -10.50 0.50
N GLY A 93 5.37 -10.21 1.76
CA GLY A 93 6.37 -10.99 2.48
C GLY A 93 5.76 -12.33 2.89
N PRO A 94 6.18 -13.48 2.31
CA PRO A 94 5.47 -14.73 2.50
C PRO A 94 5.35 -15.13 3.98
N PHE A 95 4.14 -15.45 4.40
CA PHE A 95 3.87 -15.84 5.78
C PHE A 95 3.93 -17.36 5.94
N SER A 96 4.40 -17.80 7.11
CA SER A 96 4.71 -19.21 7.36
C SER A 96 3.50 -20.12 7.43
N ASN A 97 2.29 -19.64 7.76
CA ASN A 97 1.05 -20.44 7.76
C ASN A 97 -0.30 -19.68 7.90
N SER A 98 -0.33 -18.34 8.01
CA SER A 98 -1.58 -17.60 8.25
C SER A 98 -1.74 -16.38 7.34
N SER A 99 -2.48 -16.55 6.24
CA SER A 99 -3.11 -15.42 5.59
C SER A 99 -4.36 -15.02 6.38
N HIS A 100 -4.43 -13.78 6.88
CA HIS A 100 -5.63 -13.24 7.49
C HIS A 100 -6.32 -12.25 6.54
N LEU A 101 -7.56 -11.85 6.88
CA LEU A 101 -8.38 -10.96 6.05
C LEU A 101 -7.70 -9.62 5.74
N GLY A 102 -6.74 -9.20 6.56
CA GLY A 102 -5.99 -7.96 6.34
C GLY A 102 -5.09 -8.02 5.11
N HIS A 103 -4.54 -9.18 4.78
CA HIS A 103 -3.74 -9.36 3.58
C HIS A 103 -4.57 -9.20 2.29
N LEU A 104 -5.89 -9.40 2.35
CA LEU A 104 -6.75 -9.29 1.18
C LEU A 104 -7.01 -7.84 0.76
N LEU A 105 -6.91 -6.88 1.68
CA LEU A 105 -7.24 -5.46 1.42
C LEU A 105 -6.41 -4.87 0.25
N PRO A 106 -5.06 -4.95 0.27
CA PRO A 106 -4.24 -4.50 -0.85
C PRO A 106 -4.55 -5.24 -2.15
N PHE A 107 -4.69 -6.57 -2.13
CA PHE A 107 -4.90 -7.35 -3.35
C PHE A 107 -6.28 -7.12 -3.99
N LEU A 108 -7.35 -7.05 -3.19
CA LEU A 108 -8.69 -6.75 -3.70
C LEU A 108 -8.75 -5.35 -4.32
N PHE A 109 -8.06 -4.39 -3.73
CA PHE A 109 -7.98 -3.04 -4.30
C PHE A 109 -7.09 -2.99 -5.54
N THR A 110 -5.97 -3.71 -5.54
CA THR A 110 -5.10 -3.86 -6.71
C THR A 110 -5.88 -4.44 -7.88
N LYS A 111 -6.67 -5.48 -7.64
CA LYS A 111 -7.58 -6.08 -8.62
C LYS A 111 -8.51 -5.02 -9.19
N TYR A 112 -9.19 -4.26 -8.32
CA TYR A 112 -10.06 -3.18 -8.77
C TYR A 112 -9.35 -2.17 -9.68
N LEU A 113 -8.14 -1.72 -9.30
CA LEU A 113 -7.36 -0.79 -10.11
C LEU A 113 -6.92 -1.42 -11.44
N GLN A 114 -6.53 -2.70 -11.42
CA GLN A 114 -6.15 -3.44 -12.61
C GLN A 114 -7.31 -3.52 -13.60
N ASP A 115 -8.51 -3.86 -13.12
CA ASP A 115 -9.73 -3.90 -13.94
C ASP A 115 -10.12 -2.53 -14.49
N ALA A 116 -10.02 -1.50 -13.65
CA ALA A 116 -10.48 -0.15 -13.96
C ALA A 116 -9.58 0.56 -14.97
N PHE A 117 -8.27 0.43 -14.81
CA PHE A 117 -7.29 1.05 -15.72
C PHE A 117 -6.91 0.15 -16.89
N LYS A 118 -7.24 -1.15 -16.86
CA LYS A 118 -6.82 -2.15 -17.86
C LYS A 118 -5.31 -2.17 -18.05
N ILE A 119 -4.61 -2.07 -16.94
CA ILE A 119 -3.15 -2.00 -16.89
C ILE A 119 -2.57 -3.29 -16.33
N PRO A 120 -1.29 -3.55 -16.58
CA PRO A 120 -0.66 -4.78 -16.15
C PRO A 120 -0.03 -4.62 -14.76
N LEU A 121 0.31 -5.73 -14.10
CA LEU A 121 0.61 -5.80 -12.66
C LEU A 121 1.86 -6.64 -12.39
N VAL A 122 2.69 -6.17 -11.48
CA VAL A 122 3.82 -6.92 -10.92
C VAL A 122 3.59 -7.13 -9.43
N ILE A 123 3.80 -8.35 -8.95
CA ILE A 123 3.68 -8.68 -7.52
C ILE A 123 5.01 -9.27 -7.06
N GLN A 124 5.67 -8.59 -6.12
CA GLN A 124 6.87 -9.12 -5.49
C GLN A 124 6.49 -10.07 -4.35
N LEU A 125 7.07 -11.26 -4.34
CA LEU A 125 7.17 -12.08 -3.14
C LEU A 125 8.58 -11.85 -2.58
N SER A 126 8.67 -11.42 -1.32
CA SER A 126 9.96 -11.15 -0.65
C SER A 126 10.36 -12.31 0.26
N GLU A 127 10.54 -13.50 -0.32
CA GLU A 127 10.98 -14.69 0.43
C GLU A 127 12.41 -14.54 0.98
N ASP A 128 13.26 -13.78 0.29
CA ASP A 128 14.62 -13.45 0.71
C ASP A 128 14.64 -12.63 2.01
N GLU A 129 13.78 -11.63 2.13
CA GLU A 129 13.57 -10.86 3.35
C GLU A 129 13.21 -11.80 4.51
N LYS A 130 12.27 -12.73 4.30
CA LYS A 130 11.86 -13.67 5.35
C LYS A 130 12.98 -14.64 5.72
N CYS A 131 13.76 -15.10 4.74
CA CYS A 131 14.93 -15.95 4.97
C CYS A 131 15.93 -15.24 5.90
N ILE A 132 16.26 -13.98 5.60
CA ILE A 132 17.23 -13.19 6.37
C ILE A 132 16.69 -12.84 7.77
N TRP A 133 15.47 -12.33 7.87
CA TRP A 133 14.95 -11.77 9.13
C TRP A 133 14.34 -12.79 10.09
N LYS A 134 13.88 -13.94 9.59
CA LYS A 134 13.30 -15.01 10.41
C LYS A 134 14.20 -16.25 10.50
N GLY A 135 15.37 -16.24 9.84
CA GLY A 135 16.30 -17.37 9.84
C GLY A 135 15.71 -18.63 9.20
N LEU A 136 14.75 -18.47 8.28
CA LEU A 136 14.16 -19.60 7.56
C LEU A 136 15.16 -20.16 6.55
N SER A 137 15.07 -21.45 6.26
CA SER A 137 15.82 -22.00 5.11
C SER A 137 15.27 -21.45 3.80
N VAL A 138 16.10 -21.45 2.75
CA VAL A 138 15.69 -21.07 1.39
C VAL A 138 14.48 -21.91 0.94
N ASP A 139 14.53 -23.23 1.14
CA ASP A 139 13.45 -24.15 0.76
C ASP A 139 12.14 -23.84 1.48
N GLN A 140 12.20 -23.50 2.78
CA GLN A 140 11.02 -23.11 3.55
C GLN A 140 10.43 -21.80 3.02
N SER A 141 11.29 -20.81 2.74
CA SER A 141 10.86 -19.52 2.22
C SER A 141 10.23 -19.62 0.83
N GLU A 142 10.80 -20.44 -0.06
CA GLU A 142 10.23 -20.71 -1.38
C GLU A 142 8.87 -21.42 -1.27
N SER A 143 8.75 -22.40 -0.36
CA SER A 143 7.47 -23.08 -0.11
C SER A 143 6.40 -22.09 0.34
N TYR A 144 6.74 -21.14 1.22
CA TYR A 144 5.80 -20.11 1.65
C TYR A 144 5.45 -19.15 0.52
N ALA A 145 6.42 -18.73 -0.29
CA ALA A 145 6.16 -17.89 -1.46
C ALA A 145 5.16 -18.56 -2.41
N ARG A 146 5.35 -19.86 -2.68
CA ARG A 146 4.47 -20.64 -3.55
C ARG A 146 3.04 -20.74 -3.03
N GLU A 147 2.83 -20.97 -1.74
CA GLU A 147 1.48 -21.01 -1.16
C GLU A 147 0.82 -19.62 -1.14
N ASN A 148 1.57 -18.57 -0.78
CA ASN A 148 1.05 -17.21 -0.80
C ASN A 148 0.71 -16.75 -2.23
N ALA A 149 1.48 -17.17 -3.24
CA ALA A 149 1.17 -16.92 -4.65
C ALA A 149 -0.22 -17.45 -5.04
N LYS A 150 -0.60 -18.65 -4.56
CA LYS A 150 -1.95 -19.21 -4.82
C LYS A 150 -3.05 -18.33 -4.22
N ASN A 151 -2.86 -17.84 -2.99
CA ASN A 151 -3.82 -16.94 -2.34
C ASN A 151 -3.99 -15.62 -3.11
N ILE A 152 -2.89 -15.09 -3.65
CA ILE A 152 -2.88 -13.88 -4.46
C ILE A 152 -3.59 -14.11 -5.80
N ILE A 153 -3.30 -15.22 -6.48
CA ILE A 153 -3.98 -15.60 -7.73
C ILE A 153 -5.49 -15.79 -7.50
N ALA A 154 -5.88 -16.36 -6.35
CA ALA A 154 -7.28 -16.53 -5.98
C ALA A 154 -8.06 -15.21 -5.83
N CYS A 155 -7.36 -14.07 -5.68
CA CYS A 155 -8.00 -12.74 -5.71
C CYS A 155 -8.45 -12.30 -7.12
N GLY A 156 -8.13 -13.08 -8.16
CA GLY A 156 -8.58 -12.85 -9.54
C GLY A 156 -7.75 -11.82 -10.31
N LEU A 157 -6.45 -11.73 -10.02
CA LEU A 157 -5.51 -10.82 -10.68
C LEU A 157 -5.04 -11.39 -12.04
N ASP A 158 -4.88 -10.52 -13.04
CA ASP A 158 -4.31 -10.87 -14.34
C ASP A 158 -2.78 -10.87 -14.25
N VAL A 159 -2.14 -11.99 -14.59
CA VAL A 159 -0.69 -12.25 -14.40
C VAL A 159 0.17 -12.01 -15.66
N SER A 160 -0.27 -11.12 -16.55
CA SER A 160 0.51 -10.70 -17.72
C SER A 160 1.68 -9.75 -17.38
N ARG A 161 2.81 -9.86 -18.12
CA ARG A 161 4.08 -9.12 -17.87
C ARG A 161 4.10 -7.72 -18.52
N VAL A 162 4.81 -6.74 -17.91
CA VAL A 162 5.08 -5.39 -18.49
C VAL A 162 6.24 -4.60 -17.88
N ASN A 163 6.63 -3.53 -18.58
CA ASN A 163 7.69 -2.57 -18.27
C ASN A 163 7.20 -1.11 -18.51
N LEU A 164 6.60 -0.44 -17.50
CA LEU A 164 5.94 0.90 -17.62
C LEU A 164 6.18 1.80 -16.37
N ARG A 165 5.35 2.84 -16.09
CA ARG A 165 5.36 3.62 -14.82
C ARG A 165 4.63 2.91 -13.67
N CYS A 166 5.07 3.02 -12.41
CA CYS A 166 4.61 2.17 -11.30
C CYS A 166 3.58 2.83 -10.35
N LEU A 167 2.46 2.16 -10.05
CA LEU A 167 1.50 2.53 -8.97
C LEU A 167 1.42 1.41 -7.91
N ILE A 168 1.59 1.77 -6.64
CA ILE A 168 1.73 0.85 -5.50
C ILE A 168 0.57 0.96 -4.52
N PRO A 169 -0.40 0.03 -4.52
CA PRO A 169 -1.37 -0.12 -3.45
C PRO A 169 -0.79 -0.93 -2.28
N TRP A 170 -0.75 -0.33 -1.09
CA TRP A 170 -0.30 -1.00 0.14
C TRP A 170 -0.98 -0.42 1.40
N ALA A 171 -0.87 -1.09 2.54
CA ALA A 171 -1.04 -0.47 3.86
C ALA A 171 0.10 0.53 4.18
N ILE A 172 -0.20 1.51 5.04
CA ILE A 172 0.67 2.66 5.29
C ILE A 172 1.99 2.32 6.03
N ASP A 173 2.07 1.16 6.69
CA ASP A 173 3.27 0.69 7.39
C ASP A 173 4.48 0.49 6.46
N GLN A 174 4.26 0.19 5.18
CA GLN A 174 5.34 -0.03 4.21
C GLN A 174 5.88 1.23 3.57
N ASP A 175 5.33 2.39 3.93
CA ASP A 175 5.78 3.67 3.38
C ASP A 175 7.29 3.92 3.49
N PRO A 176 7.99 3.56 4.59
CA PRO A 176 9.43 3.78 4.71
C PRO A 176 10.26 3.16 3.58
N TYR A 177 9.86 1.99 3.07
CA TYR A 177 10.56 1.33 1.96
C TYR A 177 10.40 2.12 0.66
N PHE A 178 9.17 2.54 0.35
CA PHE A 178 8.89 3.23 -0.91
C PHE A 178 9.30 4.69 -0.90
N ARG A 179 9.43 5.30 0.28
CA ARG A 179 10.04 6.63 0.43
C ARG A 179 11.47 6.64 -0.09
N ILE A 180 12.27 5.67 0.33
CA ILE A 180 13.66 5.49 -0.16
C ILE A 180 13.66 5.24 -1.68
N ALA A 181 12.79 4.35 -2.16
CA ALA A 181 12.68 4.07 -3.60
C ALA A 181 12.34 5.33 -4.42
N ARG A 182 11.46 6.20 -3.92
CA ARG A 182 11.08 7.48 -4.55
C ARG A 182 12.20 8.52 -4.53
N ASP A 183 13.08 8.51 -3.54
CA ASP A 183 14.22 9.41 -3.45
C ASP A 183 15.35 9.00 -4.42
N ILE A 184 15.52 7.70 -4.63
CA ILE A 184 16.54 7.14 -5.53
C ILE A 184 16.10 7.20 -7.00
N ALA A 185 14.81 6.96 -7.29
CA ALA A 185 14.33 6.80 -8.68
C ALA A 185 14.77 7.92 -9.65
N PRO A 186 14.66 9.24 -9.32
CA PRO A 186 15.09 10.31 -10.22
C PRO A 186 16.60 10.32 -10.48
N ARG A 187 17.41 9.91 -9.49
CA ARG A 187 18.88 9.84 -9.61
C ARG A 187 19.32 8.73 -10.56
N SER A 188 18.47 7.72 -10.72
CA SER A 188 18.70 6.58 -11.61
C SER A 188 17.96 6.70 -12.95
N GLY A 189 17.39 7.87 -13.26
CA GLY A 189 16.67 8.11 -14.52
C GLY A 189 15.30 7.45 -14.62
N TYR A 190 14.75 6.95 -13.51
CA TYR A 190 13.43 6.34 -13.44
C TYR A 190 12.37 7.32 -12.91
N ASN A 191 11.12 7.10 -13.32
CA ASN A 191 9.99 7.80 -12.71
C ASN A 191 9.79 7.35 -11.27
N LYS A 192 9.44 8.27 -10.37
CA LYS A 192 9.07 7.91 -9.01
C LYS A 192 7.84 6.99 -9.03
N PRO A 193 7.84 5.88 -8.26
CA PRO A 193 6.63 5.08 -8.09
C PRO A 193 5.57 5.91 -7.35
N SER A 194 4.31 5.80 -7.78
CA SER A 194 3.15 6.41 -7.12
C SER A 194 2.60 5.46 -6.06
N LEU A 195 1.97 5.97 -5.00
CA LEU A 195 1.41 5.15 -3.92
C LEU A 195 -0.04 5.47 -3.63
N ILE A 196 -0.80 4.45 -3.22
CA ILE A 196 -2.13 4.59 -2.64
C ILE A 196 -2.24 3.71 -1.39
N GLU A 197 -2.57 4.32 -0.26
CA GLU A 197 -2.32 3.74 1.06
C GLU A 197 -3.63 3.41 1.80
N SER A 198 -3.70 2.20 2.39
CA SER A 198 -4.82 1.76 3.21
C SER A 198 -4.59 1.91 4.71
N THR A 199 -5.70 2.02 5.44
CA THR A 199 -5.76 1.84 6.90
C THR A 199 -5.46 0.40 7.29
N PHE A 200 -5.19 0.15 8.57
CA PHE A 200 -5.12 -1.21 9.12
C PHE A 200 -6.54 -1.70 9.48
N PRO A 201 -6.94 -2.90 9.07
CA PRO A 201 -8.14 -3.53 9.63
C PRO A 201 -7.93 -3.79 11.13
N PRO A 202 -8.95 -3.60 11.98
CA PRO A 202 -8.82 -3.83 13.40
C PRO A 202 -8.65 -5.32 13.71
N ASP A 203 -7.85 -5.63 14.73
CA ASP A 203 -7.75 -6.98 15.28
C ASP A 203 -9.04 -7.38 16.02
N LEU A 204 -9.33 -8.68 16.02
CA LEU A 204 -10.32 -9.25 16.92
C LEU A 204 -9.73 -9.22 18.33
N LYS A 205 -10.26 -8.36 19.21
CA LYS A 205 -9.94 -8.41 20.64
C LYS A 205 -10.70 -9.59 21.24
N GLU A 206 -9.99 -10.52 21.86
CA GLU A 206 -10.59 -11.54 22.74
C GLU A 206 -11.18 -10.89 24.01
#